data_AF-A0A6P0TRZ7-F1
#
_entry.id   AF-A0A6P0TRZ7-F1
#
_cell.length_a   1.000
_cell.length_b   1.000
_cell.length_c   1.000
_cell.angle_alpha   90.00
_cell.angle_beta   90.00
_cell.angle_gamma   90.00
#
_symmetry.space_group_name_H-M   'P 1'
#
loop_
_entity.id
_entity.type
_entity.pdbx_description
1 polymer ?
#
loop_
_entity_poly.entity_id
_entity_poly.type
_entity_poly.pdbx_seq_one_letter_code
_entity_poly.pdbx_strand_id
1 'polypeptide(L)' 'MEIDHIIPQYLGGKNNMANKQLLHNYCYHKKTANDGSRDRKSN' A
#
# COMPACT_ATOMS: atom_id res chain seq x y z
N MET A 1 -9.64 -4.02 8.57
CA MET A 1 -8.90 -4.87 7.62
C MET A 1 -9.14 -4.26 6.26
N GLU A 2 -8.08 -3.91 5.54
CA GLU A 2 -8.12 -3.28 4.22
C GLU A 2 -7.29 -4.11 3.24
N ILE A 3 -7.70 -4.20 1.98
CA ILE A 3 -6.90 -4.84 0.94
C ILE A 3 -5.98 -3.78 0.35
N ASP A 4 -4.68 -4.00 0.49
CA ASP A 4 -3.64 -3.07 0.05
C ASP A 4 -2.66 -3.75 -0.91
N HIS A 5 -1.94 -2.97 -1.72
CA HIS A 5 -0.91 -3.50 -2.59
C HIS A 5 0.38 -3.79 -1.80
N ILE A 6 0.98 -4.96 -2.02
CA ILE A 6 2.28 -5.32 -1.44
C ILE A 6 3.35 -4.40 -2.00
N ILE A 7 3.41 -4.29 -3.33
CA ILE A 7 4.21 -3.31 -4.05
C ILE A 7 3.26 -2.22 -4.55
N PRO A 8 3.46 -0.96 -4.15
CA PRO A 8 2.69 0.16 -4.67
C PRO A 8 2.71 0.24 -6.21
N GLN A 9 1.60 0.65 -6.81
CA GLN A 9 1.47 0.74 -8.26
C GLN A 9 2.50 1.70 -8.90
N TYR A 10 2.85 2.80 -8.20
CA TYR A 10 3.86 3.75 -8.69
C TYR A 10 5.28 3.17 -8.72
N LEU A 11 5.54 2.09 -7.97
CA LEU A 11 6.79 1.32 -8.00
C LEU A 11 6.73 0.14 -9.00
N GLY A 12 5.71 0.09 -9.86
CA GLY A 12 5.52 -0.99 -10.84
C GLY A 12 4.72 -2.18 -10.30
N GLY A 13 4.08 -2.03 -9.14
CA GLY A 13 3.18 -3.05 -8.59
C GLY A 13 1.99 -3.34 -9.51
N LYS A 14 1.76 -4.61 -9.83
CA LYS A 14 0.61 -5.05 -10.66
C LYS A 14 -0.67 -5.06 -9.85
N ASN A 15 -1.82 -4.76 -10.47
CA ASN A 15 -3.13 -4.87 -9.81
C ASN A 15 -3.68 -6.31 -9.90
N ASN A 16 -2.91 -7.30 -9.44
CA ASN A 16 -3.31 -8.70 -9.40
C ASN A 16 -3.44 -9.18 -7.96
N MET A 17 -4.15 -10.30 -7.75
CA MET A 17 -4.39 -10.84 -6.41
C MET A 17 -3.08 -11.24 -5.70
N ALA A 18 -2.06 -11.64 -6.47
CA ALA A 18 -0.73 -11.95 -5.95
C ALA A 18 0.00 -10.72 -5.35
N ASN A 19 -0.34 -9.50 -5.79
CA ASN A 19 0.20 -8.25 -5.24
C ASN A 19 -0.78 -7.59 -4.26
N LYS A 20 -1.83 -8.28 -3.83
CA LYS A 20 -2.79 -7.77 -2.83
C LYS A 20 -2.57 -8.50 -1.50
N GLN A 21 -2.55 -7.75 -0.41
CA GLN A 21 -2.48 -8.27 0.95
C GLN A 21 -3.61 -7.71 1.79
N LEU A 22 -4.11 -8.53 2.72
CA LEU A 22 -5.06 -8.09 3.72
C LEU A 22 -4.29 -7.49 4.91
N LEU A 23 -4.53 -6.22 5.19
CA LEU A 23 -3.81 -5.48 6.20
C LEU A 23 -4.75 -4.99 7.30
N HIS A 24 -4.33 -5.09 8.56
CA HIS A 24 -5.02 -4.39 9.64
C HIS A 24 -4.80 -2.88 9.50
N ASN A 25 -5.83 -2.08 9.80
CA ASN A 25 -5.78 -0.62 9.72
C ASN A 25 -4.62 -0.05 10.57
N TYR A 26 -4.31 -0.69 11.70
CA TYR A 26 -3.14 -0.34 12.53
C TYR A 26 -1.80 -0.58 11.82
N CYS A 27 -1.68 -1.68 11.07
CA CYS A 27 -0.48 -2.00 10.29
C CYS A 27 -0.39 -1.16 9.02
N TYR A 28 -1.52 -0.69 8.48
CA TYR A 28 -1.59 0.19 7.32
C TYR A 28 -0.80 1.47 7.56
N HIS A 29 -1.04 2.16 8.67
CA HIS A 29 -0.30 3.38 8.99
C HIS A 29 1.22 3.18 9.10
N LYS A 30 1.69 2.00 9.54
CA LYS A 30 3.13 1.67 9.60
C LYS A 30 3.67 1.38 8.20
N LYS A 31 2.95 0.60 7.40
CA LYS A 31 3.32 0.29 6.01
C LYS A 31 3.42 1.56 5.17
N THR A 32 2.38 2.41 5.19
CA THR A 32 2.35 3.69 4.44
C THR A 32 3.46 4.65 4.87
N ALA A 33 4.00 4.53 6.09
CA ALA A 33 5.13 5.34 6.55
C ALA A 33 6.44 4.83 5.97
N ASN A 34 6.57 3.50 5.93
CA ASN A 34 7.77 2.81 5.50
C ASN A 34 7.92 2.76 3.98
N ASP A 35 6.81 2.63 3.24
CA ASP A 35 6.83 2.56 1.77
C ASP A 35 6.79 3.94 1.08
N GLY A 36 6.57 5.03 1.84
CA GLY A 36 6.48 6.38 1.29
C GLY A 36 5.16 6.66 0.56
N SER A 37 4.16 5.77 0.65
CA SER A 37 2.85 5.97 0.00
C SER A 37 2.06 7.15 0.55
N ARG A 38 2.52 7.79 1.64
CA ARG A 38 1.94 9.03 2.20
C ARG A 38 2.14 10.25 1.28
N ASP A 39 3.08 10.21 0.35
CA ASP A 39 3.39 11.36 -0.52
C ASP A 39 2.38 11.59 -1.65
N ARG A 40 1.39 10.69 -1.82
CA ARG A 40 0.27 10.92 -2.76
C ARG A 40 -0.92 11.65 -2.09
N LYS A 41 -0.61 12.66 -1.28
CA LYS A 41 -1.52 13.76 -0.96
C LYS A 41 -0.75 15.07 -1.10
N SER A 42 -0.38 15.41 -2.33
CA SER A 42 -0.05 16.79 -2.67
C SER A 42 -0.60 17.09 -4.05
N ASN A 43 -1.46 18.12 -4.06
CA ASN A 43 -2.23 18.73 -5.15
C ASN A 43 -3.49 18.00 -5.64
#